data_AF-A0A5D6URT3-F1
#
_entry.id   AF-A0A5D6URT3-F1
#
_cell.length_a   1.000
_cell.length_b   1.000
_cell.length_c   1.000
_cell.angle_alpha   90.00
_cell.angle_beta   90.00
_cell.angle_gamma   90.00
#
_symmetry.space_group_name_H-M   'P 1'
#
loop_
_entity.id
_entity.type
_entity.pdbx_description
1 polymer ?
#
loop_
_entity_poly.entity_id
_entity_poly.type
_entity_poly.pdbx_seq_one_letter_code
_entity_poly.pdbx_strand_id
1 'polypeptide(L)'
;MKASEAPTIQSPAWNEYRSRVIAAVADVENLMRQLDKGINSEVLAEEVAERLGLEIDTSAAYDSLLKLVRAVRPIACEGLRRTSEQHGGQFQLAL
;
A
#
# COMPACT_ATOMS: atom_id res chain seq x y z
N MET A 1 9.50 -29.34 5.74
CA MET A 1 8.46 -28.68 4.92
C MET A 1 7.28 -28.35 5.81
N LYS A 2 7.08 -27.07 6.14
CA LYS A 2 5.75 -26.57 6.54
C LYS A 2 5.39 -25.51 5.51
N ALA A 3 4.49 -25.86 4.61
CA ALA A 3 3.80 -24.87 3.79
C ALA A 3 3.02 -24.01 4.78
N SER A 4 3.46 -22.76 4.96
CA SER A 4 2.70 -21.78 5.72
C SER A 4 1.43 -21.53 4.93
N GLU A 5 0.30 -22.09 5.38
CA GLU A 5 -1.00 -21.82 4.80
C GLU A 5 -1.20 -20.30 4.77
N ALA A 6 -1.47 -19.77 3.57
CA ALA A 6 -1.76 -18.37 3.41
C ALA A 6 -2.96 -18.02 4.30
N PRO A 7 -2.88 -16.98 5.15
CA PRO A 7 -3.96 -16.64 6.06
C PRO A 7 -5.25 -16.37 5.28
N THR A 8 -6.32 -17.07 5.66
CA THR A 8 -7.65 -16.95 5.05
C THR A 8 -8.18 -15.53 5.23
N ILE A 9 -9.03 -15.05 4.30
CA ILE A 9 -9.54 -13.66 4.27
C ILE A 9 -10.21 -13.20 5.58
N GLN A 10 -10.68 -14.12 6.42
CA GLN A 10 -11.31 -13.84 7.72
C GLN A 10 -10.35 -13.89 8.91
N SER A 11 -9.06 -14.17 8.69
CA SER A 11 -8.04 -14.20 9.73
C SER A 11 -7.65 -12.79 10.15
N PRO A 12 -7.54 -12.50 11.46
CA PRO A 12 -6.96 -11.25 11.95
C PRO A 12 -5.58 -10.97 11.36
N ALA A 13 -4.77 -12.01 11.13
CA ALA A 13 -3.44 -11.89 10.52
C ALA A 13 -3.51 -11.42 9.05
N TRP A 14 -4.56 -11.79 8.31
CA TRP A 14 -4.78 -11.29 6.95
C TRP A 14 -5.15 -9.81 6.95
N ASN A 15 -6.01 -9.38 7.88
CA ASN A 15 -6.39 -7.98 8.01
C ASN A 15 -5.20 -7.10 8.39
N GLU A 16 -4.35 -7.57 9.32
CA GLU A 16 -3.13 -6.87 9.69
C GLU A 16 -2.17 -6.75 8.51
N TYR A 17 -1.93 -7.85 7.79
CA TYR A 17 -1.09 -7.84 6.60
C TYR A 17 -1.64 -6.89 5.53
N ARG A 18 -2.94 -6.94 5.23
CA ARG A 18 -3.59 -6.03 4.29
C ARG A 18 -3.47 -4.57 4.70
N SER A 19 -3.63 -4.25 5.99
CA SER A 19 -3.45 -2.90 6.51
C SER A 19 -2.01 -2.41 6.35
N ARG A 20 -1.02 -3.27 6.61
CA ARG A 20 0.41 -2.95 6.39
C ARG A 20 0.70 -2.68 4.91
N VAL A 21 0.13 -3.47 4.00
CA VAL A 21 0.27 -3.23 2.56
C VAL A 21 -0.39 -1.92 2.13
N ILE A 22 -1.59 -1.61 2.64
CA ILE A 22 -2.26 -0.31 2.38
C ILE A 22 -1.37 0.85 2.85
N ALA A 23 -0.79 0.76 4.05
CA ALA A 23 0.09 1.80 4.59
C ALA A 23 1.34 1.98 3.71
N ALA A 24 2.03 0.87 3.36
CA ALA A 24 3.20 0.91 2.50
C ALA A 24 2.89 1.52 1.12
N VAL A 25 1.73 1.18 0.52
CA VAL A 25 1.29 1.78 -0.75
C VAL A 25 1.05 3.28 -0.58
N ALA A 26 0.40 3.72 0.50
CA ALA A 26 0.15 5.14 0.76
C ALA A 26 1.47 5.91 0.93
N ASP A 27 2.47 5.33 1.60
CA ASP A 27 3.77 5.96 1.79
C ASP A 27 4.51 6.17 0.46
N VAL A 28 4.52 5.15 -0.41
CA VAL A 28 5.13 5.26 -1.75
C VAL A 28 4.40 6.30 -2.59
N GLU A 29 3.07 6.27 -2.63
CA GLU A 29 2.26 7.23 -3.40
C GLU A 29 2.46 8.66 -2.91
N ASN A 30 2.52 8.87 -1.60
CA ASN A 30 2.79 10.18 -1.03
C ASN A 30 4.19 10.68 -1.39
N LEU A 31 5.20 9.82 -1.36
CA LEU A 31 6.56 10.16 -1.82
C LEU A 31 6.57 10.54 -3.30
N MET A 32 5.94 9.74 -4.15
CA MET A 32 5.87 10.02 -5.59
C MET A 32 5.13 11.34 -5.87
N ARG A 33 4.06 11.62 -5.14
CA ARG A 33 3.33 12.90 -5.20
C ARG A 33 4.21 14.08 -4.80
N GLN A 34 5.01 13.95 -3.74
CA GLN A 34 5.96 14.99 -3.31
C GLN A 34 7.05 15.26 -4.35
N LEU A 35 7.42 14.24 -5.13
CA LEU A 35 8.40 14.34 -6.21
C LEU A 35 7.78 14.77 -7.56
N ASP A 36 6.48 15.03 -7.61
CA ASP A 36 5.71 15.28 -8.83
C ASP A 36 5.90 14.19 -9.91
N LYS A 37 5.88 12.93 -9.46
CA LYS A 37 6.05 11.75 -10.30
C LYS A 37 4.88 10.79 -10.17
N GLY A 38 4.63 10.04 -11.25
CA GLY A 38 3.75 8.88 -11.25
C GLY A 38 4.55 7.59 -11.10
N ILE A 39 3.89 6.55 -10.59
CA ILE A 39 4.44 5.19 -10.47
C ILE A 39 3.45 4.16 -11.04
N ASN A 40 3.96 3.21 -11.83
CA ASN A 40 3.16 2.10 -12.33
C ASN A 40 2.98 1.03 -11.24
N SER A 41 2.17 0.00 -11.49
CA SER A 41 1.82 -0.95 -10.43
C SER A 41 2.94 -1.96 -10.16
N GLU A 42 3.77 -2.24 -11.16
CA GLU A 42 4.89 -3.16 -11.12
C GLU A 42 5.98 -2.62 -10.18
N VAL A 43 6.45 -1.40 -10.46
CA VAL A 43 7.45 -0.72 -9.63
C VAL A 43 6.89 -0.43 -8.24
N LEU A 44 5.60 -0.08 -8.13
CA LEU A 44 4.96 0.09 -6.83
C LEU A 44 4.97 -1.22 -6.01
N ALA A 45 4.81 -2.38 -6.64
CA ALA A 45 4.86 -3.66 -5.94
C ALA A 45 6.27 -3.97 -5.42
N GLU A 46 7.31 -3.66 -6.19
CA GLU A 46 8.71 -3.80 -5.76
C GLU A 46 9.03 -2.88 -4.57
N GLU A 47 8.65 -1.61 -4.65
CA GLU A 47 8.84 -0.61 -3.59
C GLU A 47 8.09 -0.97 -2.29
N VAL A 48 6.92 -1.59 -2.42
CA VAL A 48 6.14 -2.10 -1.27
C VAL A 48 6.82 -3.33 -0.68
N ALA A 49 7.36 -4.23 -1.50
CA ALA A 49 8.09 -5.40 -1.03
C ALA A 49 9.30 -4.99 -0.19
N GLU A 50 10.08 -4.03 -0.68
CA GLU A 50 11.25 -3.50 0.02
C GLU A 50 10.87 -2.88 1.37
N ARG A 51 9.84 -2.01 1.41
CA ARG A 51 9.37 -1.38 2.65
C ARG A 51 8.85 -2.37 3.68
N LEU A 52 8.28 -3.49 3.24
CA LEU A 52 7.76 -4.52 4.12
C LEU A 52 8.81 -5.57 4.50
N GLY A 53 10.03 -5.48 3.94
CA GLY A 53 11.09 -6.48 4.14
C GLY A 53 10.70 -7.85 3.59
N LEU A 54 9.91 -7.89 2.50
CA LEU A 54 9.45 -9.13 1.89
C LEU A 54 10.48 -9.62 0.88
N GLU A 55 11.01 -10.82 1.13
CA GLU A 55 11.82 -11.52 0.14
C GLU A 55 10.89 -12.19 -0.88
N ILE A 56 10.97 -11.74 -2.13
CA ILE A 56 10.18 -12.29 -3.24
C ILE A 56 11.11 -13.16 -4.09
N ASP A 57 11.15 -14.43 -3.78
CA ASP A 57 12.01 -15.45 -4.40
C ASP A 57 11.35 -16.17 -5.58
N THR A 58 10.03 -15.99 -5.77
CA THR A 58 9.25 -16.65 -6.82
C THR A 58 8.35 -15.69 -7.59
N SER A 59 8.16 -15.98 -8.88
CA SER A 59 7.21 -15.24 -9.73
C SER A 59 5.77 -15.31 -9.19
N ALA A 60 5.38 -16.42 -8.56
CA ALA A 60 4.04 -16.57 -8.00
C ALA A 60 3.80 -15.67 -6.77
N ALA A 61 4.82 -15.51 -5.92
CA ALA A 61 4.77 -14.57 -4.79
C ALA A 61 4.68 -13.13 -5.29
N TYR A 62 5.48 -12.77 -6.30
CA TYR A 62 5.44 -11.46 -6.95
C TYR A 62 4.05 -11.16 -7.51
N ASP A 63 3.48 -12.06 -8.31
CA ASP A 63 2.16 -11.88 -8.92
C ASP A 63 1.06 -11.70 -7.87
N SER A 64 1.17 -12.40 -6.74
CA SER A 64 0.24 -12.29 -5.63
C SER A 64 0.33 -10.92 -4.96
N LEU A 65 1.55 -10.42 -4.73
CA LEU A 65 1.75 -9.07 -4.20
C LEU A 65 1.26 -8.00 -5.19
N LEU A 66 1.59 -8.13 -6.47
CA LEU A 66 1.16 -7.19 -7.51
C LEU A 66 -0.37 -7.09 -7.59
N LYS A 67 -1.08 -8.23 -7.52
CA LYS A 67 -2.55 -8.25 -7.47
C LYS A 67 -3.07 -7.55 -6.22
N LEU A 68 -2.46 -7.81 -5.06
CA LEU A 68 -2.86 -7.18 -3.81
C LEU A 68 -2.65 -5.65 -3.86
N VAL A 69 -1.47 -5.19 -4.30
CA VAL A 69 -1.14 -3.78 -4.47
C VAL A 69 -2.14 -3.10 -5.38
N ARG A 70 -2.43 -3.67 -6.55
CA ARG A 70 -3.45 -3.14 -7.48
C ARG A 70 -4.82 -3.04 -6.83
N ALA A 71 -5.21 -4.05 -6.05
CA ALA A 71 -6.51 -4.07 -5.38
C ALA A 71 -6.62 -3.02 -4.27
N VAL A 72 -5.54 -2.73 -3.54
CA VAL A 72 -5.56 -1.80 -2.40
C VAL A 72 -5.15 -0.37 -2.72
N ARG A 73 -4.49 -0.13 -3.86
CA ARG A 73 -4.03 1.19 -4.29
C ARG A 73 -5.13 2.27 -4.26
N PRO A 74 -6.36 2.05 -4.76
CA PRO A 74 -7.42 3.05 -4.66
C PRO A 74 -7.77 3.42 -3.22
N ILE A 75 -7.69 2.45 -2.29
CA ILE A 75 -7.99 2.65 -0.86
C ILE A 75 -6.90 3.51 -0.21
N ALA A 76 -5.64 3.23 -0.52
CA ALA A 76 -4.51 4.02 -0.04
C ALA A 76 -4.59 5.48 -0.53
N CYS A 77 -4.84 5.69 -1.84
CA CYS A 77 -4.97 7.03 -2.42
C CYS A 77 -6.16 7.82 -1.82
N GLU A 78 -7.29 7.16 -1.60
CA GLU A 78 -8.45 7.78 -0.94
C GLU A 78 -8.13 8.17 0.51
N GLY A 79 -7.37 7.34 1.23
CA GLY A 79 -6.84 7.68 2.55
C GLY A 79 -5.98 8.96 2.51
N LEU A 80 -5.05 9.06 1.57
CA LEU A 80 -4.21 10.25 1.38
C LEU A 80 -5.04 11.49 1.03
N ARG A 81 -6.07 11.36 0.19
CA ARG A 81 -6.97 12.46 -0.18
C ARG A 81 -7.69 13.00 1.06
N ARG A 82 -8.30 12.12 1.87
CA ARG A 82 -9.00 12.52 3.10
C ARG A 82 -8.09 13.19 4.11
N THR A 83 -6.89 12.66 4.31
CA THR A 83 -5.90 13.30 5.18
C THR A 83 -5.50 14.67 4.65
N SER A 84 -5.33 14.82 3.32
CA SER A 84 -5.02 16.12 2.71
C SER A 84 -6.18 17.12 2.88
N GLU A 85 -7.44 16.68 2.75
CA GLU A 85 -8.63 17.52 2.93
C GLU A 85 -8.87 17.94 4.38
N GLN A 86 -8.63 17.04 5.34
CA GLN A 86 -8.71 17.36 6.77
C GLN A 86 -7.67 18.40 7.18
N HIS A 87 -6.44 18.30 6.65
CA HIS A 87 -5.41 19.32 6.90
C HIS A 87 -5.65 20.60 6.09
N GLY A 88 -6.20 20.50 4.87
CA GLY A 88 -6.57 21.67 4.05
C GLY A 88 -7.74 22.47 4.63
N GLY A 89 -8.69 21.79 5.29
CA GLY A 89 -9.81 22.42 6.01
C GLY A 89 -9.41 23.15 7.30
N GLN A 90 -8.21 22.91 7.83
CA GLN A 90 -7.68 23.66 8.99
C GLN A 90 -7.09 25.03 8.60
N PHE A 91 -6.97 25.36 7.32
CA PHE A 91 -6.43 26.65 6.85
C PHE A 91 -7.48 27.69 6.42
N GLN A 92 -8.77 27.50 6.72
CA GLN A 92 -9.84 28.44 6.32
C GLN A 92 -10.80 28.87 7.43
N LEU A 93 -10.29 29.14 8.65
CA LEU A 93 -11.01 29.96 9.64
C LEU A 93 -10.06 30.89 10.41
N ALA A 94 -9.22 31.62 9.67
CA ALA A 94 -8.54 32.80 10.18
C ALA A 94 -8.39 33.83 9.06
N LEU A 95 -9.50 34.51 8.75
CA LEU A 95 -9.63 35.94 8.43
C LEU A 95 -11.09 36.26 8.08
#